data_AF-A0A829QEZ3-F1
#
_entry.id   AF-A0A829QEZ3-F1
#
_cell.length_a   1.000
_cell.length_b   1.000
_cell.length_c   1.000
_cell.angle_alpha   90.00
_cell.angle_beta   90.00
_cell.angle_gamma   90.00
#
_symmetry.space_group_name_H-M   'P 1'
#
loop_
_entity.id
_entity.type
_entity.pdbx_description
1 polymer ?
#
loop_
_entity_poly.entity_id
_entity_poly.type
_entity_poly.pdbx_seq_one_letter_code
_entity_poly.pdbx_strand_id
1 'polypeptide(L)'
;MNSLGMSIGATQLVATDGNPDGVPVVRSSLLTLHEDQPSEVGVPKEPGLGLAGFVDRVGDPVGIVGADGSVHSADWVMAEAIRIMIADAAVVANFDSPPALAAAVPAYWGGHSIAALRAAIDKVPALAPGGRPMKLVPDARAPPW
;
A
#
# COMPACT_ATOMS: atom_id res chain seq x y z
N MET A 1 -5.47 15.80 -14.78
CA MET A 1 -6.32 14.98 -13.91
C MET A 1 -5.50 14.66 -12.68
N ASN A 2 -6.06 14.80 -11.48
CA ASN A 2 -5.35 14.44 -10.26
C ASN A 2 -5.46 12.92 -10.00
N SER A 3 -4.33 12.22 -9.98
CA SER A 3 -4.27 10.78 -9.74
C SER A 3 -3.04 10.40 -8.93
N LEU A 4 -3.17 9.35 -8.12
CA LEU A 4 -2.03 8.65 -7.53
C LEU A 4 -1.98 7.22 -8.04
N GLY A 5 -0.85 6.87 -8.64
CA GLY A 5 -0.48 5.50 -8.97
C GLY A 5 0.44 4.93 -7.90
N MET A 6 0.30 3.65 -7.62
CA MET A 6 1.19 2.91 -6.74
C MET A 6 1.65 1.62 -7.43
N SER A 7 2.92 1.26 -7.29
CA SER A 7 3.44 -0.06 -7.64
C SER A 7 3.76 -0.85 -6.37
N ILE A 8 3.29 -2.09 -6.32
CA ILE A 8 3.47 -3.00 -5.20
C ILE A 8 4.50 -4.06 -5.60
N GLY A 9 5.72 -3.92 -5.10
CA GLY A 9 6.79 -4.90 -5.21
C GLY A 9 7.01 -5.65 -3.91
N ALA A 10 7.51 -6.89 -4.00
CA ALA A 10 7.81 -7.71 -2.82
C ALA A 10 8.77 -7.04 -1.83
N THR A 11 9.68 -6.20 -2.32
CA THR A 11 10.70 -5.51 -1.53
C THR A 11 10.53 -4.00 -1.44
N GLN A 12 9.82 -3.39 -2.38
CA GLN A 12 9.64 -1.94 -2.47
C GLN A 12 8.20 -1.59 -2.84
N LEU A 13 7.71 -0.52 -2.25
CA LEU A 13 6.48 0.16 -2.59
C LEU A 13 6.82 1.52 -3.19
N VAL A 14 6.19 1.85 -4.31
CA VAL A 14 6.44 3.11 -5.02
C VAL A 14 5.10 3.79 -5.27
N ALA A 15 4.98 5.07 -4.92
CA ALA A 15 3.80 5.88 -5.24
C ALA A 15 4.21 7.12 -6.06
N THR A 16 3.40 7.49 -7.04
CA THR A 16 3.60 8.59 -7.98
C THR A 16 2.29 9.34 -8.24
N ASP A 17 2.37 10.63 -8.54
CA ASP A 17 1.25 11.48 -8.94
C ASP A 17 0.96 11.43 -10.46
N GLY A 18 1.73 10.62 -11.21
CA GLY A 18 1.61 10.53 -12.66
C GLY A 18 2.11 11.79 -13.40
N ASN A 19 2.77 12.71 -12.70
CA ASN A 19 3.52 13.79 -13.32
C ASN A 19 4.93 13.28 -13.67
N PRO A 20 5.41 13.42 -14.93
CA PRO A 20 6.76 13.02 -15.31
C PRO A 20 7.87 13.69 -14.49
N ASP A 21 7.62 14.92 -14.01
CA ASP A 21 8.54 15.69 -13.18
C ASP A 21 8.24 15.53 -11.66
N GLY A 22 7.25 14.70 -11.32
CA GLY A 22 6.87 14.41 -9.94
C GLY A 22 7.93 13.62 -9.20
N VAL A 23 8.05 13.85 -7.89
CA VAL A 23 8.97 13.08 -7.04
C VAL A 23 8.26 11.82 -6.54
N PRO A 24 8.68 10.61 -6.94
CA PRO A 24 8.05 9.40 -6.46
C PRO A 24 8.38 9.17 -4.98
N VAL A 25 7.39 8.71 -4.23
CA VAL A 25 7.59 8.20 -2.87
C VAL A 25 7.98 6.74 -2.96
N VAL A 26 9.21 6.43 -2.57
CA VAL A 26 9.75 5.06 -2.55
C VAL A 26 10.02 4.65 -1.10
N ARG A 27 9.55 3.45 -0.72
CA ARG A 27 9.77 2.85 0.60
C ARG A 27 9.99 1.34 0.47
N SER A 28 10.74 0.74 1.38
CA SER A 28 10.78 -0.72 1.49
C SER A 28 9.42 -1.28 1.92
N SER A 29 9.13 -2.52 1.49
CA SER A 29 7.93 -3.28 1.89
C SER A 29 8.04 -3.80 3.33
N LEU A 30 8.19 -2.86 4.26
CA LEU A 30 8.25 -3.06 5.70
C LEU A 30 7.23 -2.09 6.32
N LEU A 31 6.23 -2.63 7.02
CA LEU A 31 5.32 -1.84 7.84
C LEU A 31 5.80 -1.91 9.29
N THR A 32 6.01 -0.78 9.93
CA THR A 32 6.35 -0.71 11.35
C THR A 32 5.16 -0.18 12.12
N LEU A 33 4.62 -1.01 13.01
CA LEU A 33 3.57 -0.60 13.94
C LEU A 33 4.19 -0.02 15.20
N HIS A 34 3.53 1.00 15.74
CA HIS A 34 3.88 1.60 17.02
C HIS A 34 2.64 1.66 17.92
N GLU A 35 2.86 1.63 19.23
CA GLU A 35 1.76 1.69 20.20
C GLU A 35 1.16 3.10 20.30
N ASP A 36 2.02 4.12 20.35
CA ASP A 36 1.63 5.51 20.67
C ASP A 36 1.70 6.49 19.48
N GLN A 37 2.05 6.00 18.28
CA GLN A 37 2.22 6.85 17.11
C GLN A 37 1.73 6.17 15.83
N PRO A 38 1.51 6.94 14.74
CA PRO A 38 1.12 6.37 13.46
C PRO A 38 2.12 5.31 12.97
N SER A 39 1.61 4.29 12.29
CA SER A 39 2.45 3.29 11.65
C SER A 39 3.27 3.90 10.51
N GLU A 40 4.46 3.35 10.28
CA GLU A 40 5.41 3.81 9.26
C GLU A 40 5.62 2.75 8.18
N VAL A 41 5.89 3.18 6.94
CA VAL A 41 6.31 2.28 5.86
C VAL A 41 7.72 2.63 5.43
N GLY A 42 8.58 1.62 5.32
CA GLY A 42 9.96 1.78 4.87
C GLY A 42 10.98 1.62 5.99
N VAL A 43 12.00 2.47 5.98
CA VAL A 43 13.00 2.52 7.06
C VAL A 43 12.36 3.23 8.26
N PRO A 44 12.15 2.54 9.40
CA PRO A 44 11.51 3.16 10.54
C PRO A 44 12.41 4.24 11.16
N LYS A 45 11.81 5.38 11.52
CA LYS A 45 12.51 6.45 12.24
C LYS A 45 12.69 6.12 13.72
N GLU A 46 11.68 5.47 14.29
CA GLU A 46 11.65 5.04 15.69
C GLU A 46 11.53 3.51 15.79
N PRO A 47 11.93 2.89 16.90
CA PRO A 47 11.70 1.47 17.13
C PRO A 47 10.19 1.12 17.12
N GLY A 48 9.86 -0.05 16.61
CA GLY A 48 8.48 -0.55 16.57
C GLY A 48 8.40 -2.01 16.11
N LEU A 49 7.18 -2.52 15.99
CA LEU A 49 6.93 -3.88 15.51
C LEU A 49 6.97 -3.92 13.99
N GLY A 50 8.08 -4.40 13.43
CA GLY A 50 8.26 -4.57 11.99
C GLY A 50 7.52 -5.79 11.42
N LEU A 51 6.72 -5.57 10.38
CA LEU A 51 6.00 -6.57 9.60
C LEU A 51 6.50 -6.53 8.14
N ALA A 52 7.16 -7.61 7.71
CA ALA A 52 7.75 -7.74 6.38
C ALA A 52 7.21 -8.98 5.65
N GLY A 53 7.47 -9.08 4.34
CA GLY A 53 7.06 -10.24 3.53
C GLY A 53 5.55 -10.35 3.31
N PHE A 54 4.78 -9.34 3.71
CA PHE A 54 3.32 -9.35 3.60
C PHE A 54 2.82 -9.36 2.16
N VAL A 55 3.58 -8.80 1.22
CA VAL A 55 3.22 -8.78 -0.21
C VAL A 55 3.03 -10.19 -0.78
N ASP A 56 3.88 -11.14 -0.39
CA ASP A 56 3.82 -12.52 -0.87
C ASP A 56 2.76 -13.35 -0.15
N ARG A 57 2.21 -12.83 0.96
CA ARG A 57 1.27 -13.53 1.83
C ARG A 57 -0.15 -12.96 1.76
N VAL A 58 -0.41 -12.00 0.88
CA VAL A 58 -1.79 -11.53 0.63
C VAL A 58 -2.66 -12.72 0.19
N GLY A 59 -3.76 -12.93 0.90
CA GLY A 59 -4.68 -14.06 0.79
C GLY A 59 -4.27 -15.31 1.59
N ASP A 60 -3.10 -15.32 2.24
CA ASP A 60 -2.66 -16.42 3.10
C ASP A 60 -3.39 -16.35 4.47
N PRO A 61 -4.14 -17.39 4.87
CA PRO A 61 -4.86 -17.39 6.14
C PRO A 61 -3.95 -17.37 7.38
N VAL A 62 -2.66 -17.68 7.25
CA VAL A 62 -1.72 -17.74 8.38
C VAL A 62 -1.30 -16.34 8.86
N GLY A 63 -1.31 -15.33 7.99
CA GLY A 63 -0.90 -13.97 8.33
C GLY A 63 0.61 -13.79 8.59
N ILE A 64 0.98 -12.63 9.12
CA ILE A 64 2.34 -12.19 9.45
C ILE A 64 2.51 -12.25 10.95
N VAL A 65 3.57 -12.94 11.39
CA VAL A 65 3.91 -13.05 12.80
C VAL A 65 4.91 -11.96 13.14
N GLY A 66 4.53 -11.06 14.05
CA GLY A 66 5.40 -10.05 14.61
C GLY A 66 6.46 -10.66 15.53
N ALA A 67 7.53 -9.92 15.79
CA ALA A 67 8.58 -10.34 16.72
C ALA A 67 8.08 -10.51 18.17
N ASP A 68 6.96 -9.88 18.51
CA ASP A 68 6.24 -10.01 19.78
C ASP A 68 5.30 -11.25 19.83
N GLY A 69 5.23 -12.02 18.74
CA GLY A 69 4.36 -13.19 18.61
C GLY A 69 2.91 -12.87 18.20
N SER A 70 2.56 -11.60 17.98
CA SER A 70 1.26 -11.20 17.46
C SER A 70 1.09 -11.64 16.00
N VAL A 71 -0.16 -11.90 15.58
CA VAL A 71 -0.47 -12.33 14.22
C VAL A 71 -1.35 -11.29 13.53
N HIS A 72 -0.89 -10.82 12.37
CA HIS A 72 -1.54 -9.79 11.57
C HIS A 72 -1.95 -10.36 10.21
N SER A 73 -3.19 -10.11 9.76
CA SER A 73 -3.57 -10.48 8.39
C SER A 73 -2.67 -9.77 7.38
N ALA A 74 -2.07 -10.50 6.45
CA ALA A 74 -1.23 -9.91 5.40
C ALA A 74 -2.02 -8.93 4.52
N ASP A 75 -3.31 -9.19 4.30
CA ASP A 75 -4.20 -8.31 3.54
C ASP A 75 -4.40 -6.96 4.24
N TRP A 76 -4.54 -7.00 5.57
CA TRP A 76 -4.63 -5.79 6.39
C TRP A 76 -3.30 -5.03 6.38
N VAL A 77 -2.17 -5.73 6.58
CA VAL A 77 -0.83 -5.11 6.54
C VAL A 77 -0.59 -4.42 5.20
N MET A 78 -0.95 -5.07 4.10
CA MET A 78 -0.84 -4.49 2.75
C MET A 78 -1.75 -3.27 2.59
N ALA A 79 -3.02 -3.35 3.00
CA ALA A 79 -3.95 -2.21 2.90
C ALA A 79 -3.50 -1.01 3.73
N GLU A 80 -2.95 -1.26 4.92
CA GLU A 80 -2.41 -0.21 5.79
C GLU A 80 -1.16 0.43 5.18
N ALA A 81 -0.25 -0.38 4.61
CA ALA A 81 0.91 0.13 3.90
C ALA A 81 0.51 1.00 2.69
N ILE A 82 -0.52 0.59 1.92
CA ILE A 82 -1.07 1.41 0.83
C ILE A 82 -1.60 2.74 1.37
N ARG A 83 -2.37 2.71 2.47
CA ARG A 83 -2.94 3.93 3.08
C ARG A 83 -1.85 4.94 3.45
N ILE A 84 -0.76 4.48 4.05
CA ILE A 84 0.38 5.32 4.42
C ILE A 84 1.10 5.86 3.18
N MET A 85 1.41 4.99 2.21
CA MET A 85 2.08 5.40 0.97
C MET A 85 1.27 6.44 0.17
N ILE A 86 -0.05 6.29 0.11
CA ILE A 86 -0.94 7.26 -0.54
C ILE A 86 -0.97 8.59 0.23
N ALA A 87 -1.00 8.55 1.57
CA ALA A 87 -0.95 9.77 2.37
C ALA A 87 0.38 10.52 2.17
N ASP A 88 1.52 9.81 2.21
CA ASP A 88 2.84 10.38 1.95
C ASP A 88 2.91 11.00 0.54
N ALA A 89 2.44 10.29 -0.49
CA ALA A 89 2.47 10.77 -1.86
C ALA A 89 1.54 11.97 -2.08
N ALA A 90 0.36 11.99 -1.45
CA ALA A 90 -0.56 13.12 -1.52
C ALA A 90 0.04 14.40 -0.91
N VAL A 91 0.84 14.29 0.17
CA VAL A 91 1.56 15.42 0.76
C VAL A 91 2.62 15.96 -0.21
N VAL A 92 3.38 15.08 -0.85
CA VAL A 92 4.43 15.49 -1.82
C VAL A 92 3.82 16.17 -3.05
N ALA A 93 2.73 15.61 -3.56
CA ALA A 93 2.10 16.10 -4.79
C ALA A 93 1.22 17.35 -4.58
N ASN A 94 0.94 17.73 -3.33
CA ASN A 94 0.21 18.94 -2.93
C ASN A 94 -1.12 19.14 -3.68
N PHE A 95 -2.00 18.14 -3.60
CA PHE A 95 -3.25 18.16 -4.35
C PHE A 95 -4.34 19.07 -3.77
N ASP A 96 -5.02 19.81 -4.65
CA ASP A 96 -6.13 20.70 -4.29
C ASP A 96 -7.51 20.00 -4.23
N SER A 97 -7.58 18.72 -4.63
CA SER A 97 -8.82 17.94 -4.62
C SER A 97 -8.53 16.44 -4.48
N PRO A 98 -9.50 15.60 -4.05
CA PRO A 98 -9.26 14.18 -3.84
C PRO A 98 -8.81 13.45 -5.13
N PRO A 99 -7.65 12.76 -5.14
CA PRO A 99 -7.10 12.10 -6.32
C PRO A 99 -7.86 10.81 -6.68
N ALA A 100 -7.81 10.41 -7.95
CA ALA A 100 -8.13 9.04 -8.33
C ALA A 100 -6.97 8.09 -7.93
N LEU A 101 -7.27 6.98 -7.27
CA LEU A 101 -6.24 6.03 -6.81
C LEU A 101 -6.17 4.78 -7.69
N ALA A 102 -4.96 4.32 -8.00
CA ALA A 102 -4.70 3.04 -8.66
C ALA A 102 -3.44 2.36 -8.10
N ALA A 103 -3.46 1.03 -7.99
CA ALA A 103 -2.28 0.21 -7.65
C ALA A 103 -2.04 -0.87 -8.71
N ALA A 104 -0.78 -0.96 -9.15
CA ALA A 104 -0.23 -2.09 -9.87
C ALA A 104 0.08 -3.21 -8.85
N VAL A 105 -0.60 -4.34 -8.97
CA VAL A 105 -0.44 -5.51 -8.11
C VAL A 105 0.48 -6.55 -8.77
N PRO A 106 1.28 -7.32 -8.01
CA PRO A 106 2.21 -8.28 -8.59
C PRO A 106 1.55 -9.25 -9.57
N ALA A 107 2.17 -9.46 -10.73
CA ALA A 107 1.59 -10.27 -11.81
C ALA A 107 1.36 -11.75 -11.43
N TYR A 108 2.08 -12.26 -10.43
CA TYR A 108 1.95 -13.63 -9.92
C TYR A 108 0.78 -13.80 -8.94
N TRP A 109 0.15 -12.70 -8.49
CA TRP A 109 -1.02 -12.81 -7.64
C TRP A 109 -2.19 -13.45 -8.38
N GLY A 110 -2.75 -14.50 -7.77
CA GLY A 110 -3.98 -15.11 -8.24
C GLY A 110 -5.22 -14.29 -7.88
N GLY A 111 -6.38 -14.70 -8.39
CA GLY A 111 -7.66 -14.04 -8.10
C GLY A 111 -8.01 -13.99 -6.61
N HIS A 112 -7.56 -15.00 -5.83
CA HIS A 112 -7.74 -15.04 -4.38
C HIS A 112 -7.02 -13.89 -3.66
N SER A 113 -5.73 -13.67 -3.92
CA SER A 113 -4.96 -12.56 -3.33
C SER A 113 -5.54 -11.20 -3.71
N ILE A 114 -5.95 -11.02 -4.97
CA ILE A 114 -6.58 -9.77 -5.43
C ILE A 114 -7.91 -9.53 -4.71
N ALA A 115 -8.73 -10.59 -4.52
CA ALA A 115 -9.99 -10.48 -3.80
C ALA A 115 -9.78 -10.17 -2.31
N ALA A 116 -8.79 -10.80 -1.68
CA ALA A 116 -8.44 -10.56 -0.28
C ALA A 116 -7.96 -9.12 -0.05
N LEU A 117 -7.05 -8.61 -0.89
CA LEU A 117 -6.64 -7.21 -0.83
C LEU A 117 -7.82 -6.27 -1.05
N ARG A 118 -8.69 -6.52 -2.03
CA ARG A 118 -9.86 -5.67 -2.26
C ARG A 118 -10.78 -5.62 -1.04
N ALA A 119 -11.05 -6.77 -0.42
CA ALA A 119 -11.84 -6.83 0.80
C ALA A 119 -11.19 -6.09 1.99
N ALA A 120 -9.85 -6.02 2.04
CA ALA A 120 -9.14 -5.22 3.03
C ALA A 120 -9.21 -3.71 2.72
N ILE A 121 -9.02 -3.32 1.46
CA ILE A 121 -9.12 -1.92 1.00
C ILE A 121 -10.52 -1.35 1.25
N ASP A 122 -11.58 -2.13 1.00
CA ASP A 122 -12.97 -1.69 1.19
C ASP A 122 -13.28 -1.33 2.65
N LYS A 123 -12.47 -1.79 3.62
CA LYS A 123 -12.58 -1.43 5.04
C LYS A 123 -11.86 -0.13 5.40
N VAL A 124 -11.15 0.49 4.45
CA VAL A 124 -10.32 1.68 4.67
C VAL A 124 -10.90 2.85 3.87
N PRO A 125 -11.71 3.74 4.49
CA PRO A 125 -12.36 4.85 3.78
C PRO A 125 -11.37 5.80 3.06
N ALA A 126 -10.15 5.94 3.59
CA ALA A 126 -9.10 6.76 2.98
C ALA A 126 -8.67 6.26 1.59
N LEU A 127 -8.91 4.98 1.27
CA LEU A 127 -8.61 4.39 -0.03
C LEU A 127 -9.78 4.47 -1.03
N ALA A 128 -10.86 5.17 -0.67
CA ALA A 128 -11.97 5.51 -1.55
C ALA A 128 -12.27 7.02 -1.53
N PRO A 129 -11.28 7.90 -1.83
CA PRO A 129 -11.48 9.34 -1.79
C PRO A 129 -12.62 9.77 -2.73
N GLY A 130 -13.52 10.60 -2.22
CA GLY A 130 -14.72 11.04 -2.97
C GLY A 130 -15.67 9.90 -3.35
N GLY A 131 -15.64 8.78 -2.62
CA GLY A 131 -16.46 7.59 -2.89
C GLY A 131 -16.00 6.76 -4.10
N ARG A 132 -14.82 7.07 -4.66
CA ARG A 132 -14.26 6.34 -5.80
C ARG A 132 -13.27 5.29 -5.29
N PRO A 133 -13.59 4.00 -5.34
CA PRO A 133 -12.71 2.96 -4.84
C PRO A 133 -11.41 2.91 -5.64
N MET A 134 -10.32 2.60 -4.96
CA MET A 134 -9.01 2.38 -5.57
C MET A 134 -9.08 1.27 -6.63
N LYS A 135 -8.48 1.52 -7.80
CA LYS A 135 -8.37 0.52 -8.85
C LYS A 135 -7.18 -0.40 -8.60
N LEU A 136 -7.38 -1.71 -8.71
CA LEU A 136 -6.30 -2.70 -8.73
C LEU A 136 -6.07 -3.17 -10.16
N VAL A 137 -4.84 -3.03 -10.65
CA VAL A 137 -4.42 -3.37 -12.01
C VAL A 137 -3.27 -4.36 -11.91
N PRO A 138 -3.30 -5.53 -12.56
CA PRO A 138 -2.13 -6.41 -12.60
C PRO A 138 -0.93 -5.71 -13.24
N ASP A 139 0.25 -5.84 -12.66
CA ASP A 139 1.48 -5.17 -13.12
C ASP A 139 1.87 -5.57 -14.56
N ALA A 140 1.59 -6.82 -14.96
CA ALA A 140 1.72 -7.27 -16.36
C ALA A 140 0.84 -6.50 -17.36
N ARG A 141 -0.09 -5.68 -16.88
CA ARG A 141 -0.99 -4.81 -17.65
C ARG A 141 -0.89 -3.34 -17.24
N ALA A 142 -0.03 -2.99 -16.30
CA ALA A 142 0.18 -1.60 -15.90
C ALA A 142 0.98 -0.88 -16.99
N PRO A 143 0.53 0.29 -17.47
CA PRO A 143 1.36 1.11 -18.36
C PRO A 143 2.59 1.64 -17.58
N PRO A 144 3.73 1.88 -18.25
CA PRO A 144 4.75 2.74 -17.68
C PRO A 144 4.13 4.13 -17.44
N TRP A 145 4.22 4.61 -16.20
CA TRP A 145 3.76 5.94 -15.81
C TRP A 145 4.76 7.01 -16.25
#